data_AF-A0A7S0WPV0-F1
#
_entry.id   AF-A0A7S0WPV0-F1
#
_cell.length_a   1.000
_cell.length_b   1.000
_cell.length_c   1.000
_cell.angle_alpha   90.00
_cell.angle_beta   90.00
_cell.angle_gamma   90.00
#
_symmetry.space_group_name_H-M   'P 1'
#
loop_
_entity.id
_entity.type
_entity.pdbx_description
1 polymer ?
#
loop_
_entity_poly.entity_id
_entity_poly.type
_entity_poly.pdbx_seq_one_letter_code
_entity_poly.pdbx_strand_id
1 'polypeptide(L)'
;MAGKRDASHRDDEDAAKPVNGESKRMFKSQTYQAREPTAVESAITENFEEGSKLLERLAKTTEVSAFRPELQGAVFCGHLVADLDSVSGAIGASLLYGGTPARASEVNSETQFALDHWGVDNIRYIEDVLKEEPDRSVCLVDFQQRTQLHDCIKMDKIVGVIDHHALQNSTIVTEKPIFVDIRPWGSMSTILAYEFTAQRVALPRPVAGMLLSAILSDTLNLRSPTTTEWDRRVVSMLVQYCQVEDVNILCTQQFKAKSHALSQMTAYTLVNGDIKQFKFGSPDGKEYQVAFSVVETTDPLASLARSQELVREMRTVKQELSAEKTVHVLYLAIVDIVNLRSFLLLLGEAERTLAEAAYGGRSAVLPEDVAGVAGENCERYVYDLGSRVSRKADFVPPISAAVSGGWKMPIKRSKTELHFAEETWVPVVDYSSDPNGEIVRRRSQDVARGPPKAAAPPPADICA
;
A
#
# COMPACT_ATOMS: atom_id res chain seq x y z
N MET A 1 -50.75 -53.23 -40.09
CA MET A 1 -50.57 -52.05 -39.21
C MET A 1 -49.13 -51.59 -39.33
N ALA A 2 -48.91 -50.28 -39.21
CA ALA A 2 -47.67 -49.51 -39.43
C ALA A 2 -46.41 -50.12 -38.78
N GLY A 3 -45.16 -49.85 -39.19
CA GLY A 3 -44.53 -48.96 -40.20
C GLY A 3 -43.01 -49.27 -40.19
N LYS A 4 -42.32 -49.38 -41.34
CA LYS A 4 -41.43 -48.37 -41.99
C LYS A 4 -40.39 -47.75 -41.04
N ARG A 5 -39.07 -47.67 -41.30
CA ARG A 5 -38.22 -47.93 -42.49
C ARG A 5 -36.74 -48.02 -42.05
N ASP A 6 -35.98 -48.67 -42.90
CA ASP A 6 -34.55 -48.91 -42.90
C ASP A 6 -33.78 -47.90 -43.80
N ALA A 7 -32.45 -47.88 -43.65
CA ALA A 7 -31.39 -47.56 -44.62
C ALA A 7 -31.12 -46.12 -45.15
N SER A 8 -29.99 -45.58 -44.66
CA SER A 8 -28.78 -45.07 -45.36
C SER A 8 -28.78 -44.12 -46.59
N HIS A 9 -27.70 -43.31 -46.56
CA HIS A 9 -26.99 -42.54 -47.61
C HIS A 9 -27.52 -41.16 -48.05
N ARG A 10 -26.68 -40.12 -47.86
CA ARG A 10 -25.76 -39.57 -48.88
C ARG A 10 -24.84 -38.48 -48.30
N ASP A 11 -23.61 -38.47 -48.81
CA ASP A 11 -22.62 -37.39 -48.72
C ASP A 11 -23.12 -36.10 -49.40
N ASP A 12 -22.64 -34.94 -48.95
CA ASP A 12 -22.22 -33.84 -49.82
C ASP A 12 -21.38 -32.82 -49.03
N GLU A 13 -20.25 -32.45 -49.64
CA GLU A 13 -19.36 -31.35 -49.28
C GLU A 13 -20.08 -30.00 -49.41
N ASP A 14 -19.85 -29.04 -48.50
CA ASP A 14 -19.53 -27.67 -48.93
C ASP A 14 -18.99 -26.73 -47.82
N ALA A 15 -17.84 -26.15 -48.16
CA ALA A 15 -17.32 -24.81 -47.89
C ALA A 15 -17.54 -24.05 -46.55
N ALA A 16 -16.40 -23.60 -46.03
CA ALA A 16 -16.23 -22.58 -44.99
C ALA A 16 -16.83 -21.21 -45.35
N LYS A 17 -17.31 -20.49 -44.31
CA LYS A 17 -17.21 -19.01 -44.23
C LYS A 17 -16.92 -18.56 -42.79
N PRO A 18 -16.01 -17.61 -42.58
CA PRO A 18 -15.63 -17.11 -41.26
C PRO A 18 -16.60 -16.02 -40.79
N VAL A 19 -17.00 -16.03 -39.53
CA VAL A 19 -17.67 -14.89 -38.89
C VAL A 19 -16.59 -14.01 -38.28
N ASN A 20 -16.07 -13.09 -39.08
CA ASN A 20 -15.37 -11.90 -38.59
C ASN A 20 -16.37 -11.04 -37.81
N GLY A 21 -16.01 -10.69 -36.58
CA GLY A 21 -16.83 -9.82 -35.74
C GLY A 21 -16.29 -9.69 -34.33
N GLU A 22 -15.03 -9.27 -34.20
CA GLU A 22 -14.52 -8.71 -32.95
C GLU A 22 -15.39 -7.51 -32.56
N SER A 23 -16.26 -7.69 -31.57
CA SER A 23 -16.91 -6.59 -30.91
C SER A 23 -16.15 -6.31 -29.62
N LYS A 24 -15.35 -5.24 -29.63
CA LYS A 24 -14.88 -4.53 -28.43
C LYS A 24 -16.01 -4.48 -27.41
N ARG A 25 -15.93 -5.31 -26.36
CA ARG A 25 -16.76 -5.09 -25.17
C ARG A 25 -16.12 -3.93 -24.43
N MET A 26 -16.50 -2.71 -24.83
CA MET A 26 -16.34 -1.52 -23.99
C MET A 26 -16.93 -1.85 -22.62
N PHE A 27 -16.12 -1.63 -21.58
CA PHE A 27 -16.56 -1.58 -20.19
C PHE A 27 -17.79 -0.68 -20.10
N LYS A 28 -18.99 -1.28 -20.03
CA LYS A 28 -20.24 -0.54 -19.84
C LYS A 28 -20.46 -0.39 -18.34
N SER A 29 -19.95 0.69 -17.75
CA SER A 29 -20.56 1.24 -16.54
C SER A 29 -21.77 2.07 -16.97
N GLN A 30 -22.96 1.67 -16.54
CA GLN A 30 -24.15 2.51 -16.67
C GLN A 30 -24.21 3.52 -15.53
N THR A 31 -24.54 4.76 -15.91
CA THR A 31 -24.85 5.94 -15.08
C THR A 31 -23.73 6.45 -14.17
N TYR A 32 -22.73 7.12 -14.74
CA TYR A 32 -21.94 8.13 -14.05
C TYR A 32 -21.53 9.21 -15.06
N GLN A 33 -21.43 10.48 -14.63
CA GLN A 33 -20.80 11.51 -15.44
C GLN A 33 -19.46 10.96 -15.97
N ALA A 34 -19.17 11.14 -17.26
CA ALA A 34 -17.96 10.61 -17.86
C ALA A 34 -16.74 11.11 -17.09
N ARG A 35 -16.16 10.24 -16.24
CA ARG A 35 -14.91 10.49 -15.54
C ARG A 35 -13.75 10.14 -16.45
N GLU A 36 -12.63 10.83 -16.29
CA GLU A 36 -11.40 10.41 -16.94
C GLU A 36 -11.01 9.00 -16.46
N PRO A 37 -10.56 8.12 -17.38
CA PRO A 37 -10.04 6.81 -17.00
C PRO A 37 -8.83 6.94 -16.08
N THR A 38 -8.68 6.01 -15.15
CA THR A 38 -7.49 5.93 -14.29
C THR A 38 -6.27 5.48 -15.10
N ALA A 39 -5.07 5.73 -14.58
CA ALA A 39 -3.82 5.31 -15.22
C ALA A 39 -3.79 3.81 -15.58
N VAL A 40 -4.35 2.96 -14.72
CA VAL A 40 -4.45 1.51 -14.95
C VAL A 40 -5.50 1.17 -16.01
N GLU A 41 -6.67 1.84 -16.03
CA GLU A 41 -7.70 1.65 -17.06
C GLU A 41 -7.18 2.03 -18.45
N SER A 42 -6.49 3.16 -18.55
CA SER A 42 -5.84 3.60 -19.79
C SER A 42 -4.76 2.61 -20.22
N ALA A 43 -3.87 2.21 -19.30
CA ALA A 43 -2.79 1.26 -19.60
C ALA A 43 -3.32 -0.09 -20.11
N ILE A 44 -4.37 -0.63 -19.49
CA ILE A 44 -5.02 -1.88 -19.92
C ILE A 44 -5.60 -1.72 -21.32
N THR A 45 -6.30 -0.61 -21.57
CA THR A 45 -6.96 -0.33 -22.86
C THR A 45 -5.92 -0.18 -23.98
N GLU A 46 -4.86 0.59 -23.74
CA GLU A 46 -3.79 0.86 -24.71
C GLU A 46 -2.97 -0.39 -25.02
N ASN A 47 -2.77 -1.28 -24.03
CA ASN A 47 -1.96 -2.49 -24.17
C ASN A 47 -2.81 -3.75 -24.34
N PHE A 48 -4.10 -3.64 -24.62
CA PHE A 48 -5.01 -4.80 -24.65
C PHE A 48 -4.54 -5.87 -25.64
N GLU A 49 -4.23 -5.46 -26.88
CA GLU A 49 -3.78 -6.37 -27.95
C GLU A 49 -2.44 -7.03 -27.63
N GLU A 50 -1.47 -6.28 -27.10
CA GLU A 50 -0.18 -6.84 -26.68
C GLU A 50 -0.34 -7.78 -25.49
N GLY A 51 -1.23 -7.46 -24.55
CA GLY A 51 -1.62 -8.35 -23.46
C GLY A 51 -2.21 -9.67 -23.99
N SER A 52 -3.11 -9.61 -24.97
CA SER A 52 -3.67 -10.81 -25.61
C SER A 52 -2.60 -11.65 -26.31
N LYS A 53 -1.65 -11.02 -27.02
CA LYS A 53 -0.52 -11.74 -27.64
C LYS A 53 0.37 -12.46 -26.63
N LEU A 54 0.54 -11.89 -25.42
CA LEU A 54 1.26 -12.57 -24.34
C LEU A 54 0.48 -13.78 -23.81
N LEU A 55 -0.85 -13.66 -23.67
CA LEU A 55 -1.71 -14.77 -23.25
C LEU A 55 -1.64 -15.96 -24.21
N GLU A 56 -1.61 -15.71 -25.51
CA GLU A 56 -1.52 -16.77 -26.52
C GLU A 56 -0.25 -17.64 -26.38
N ARG A 57 0.79 -17.13 -25.72
CA ARG A 57 2.05 -17.85 -25.49
C ARG A 57 2.03 -18.75 -24.27
N LEU A 58 1.10 -18.56 -23.33
CA LEU A 58 0.99 -19.43 -22.16
C LEU A 58 0.68 -20.87 -22.60
N ALA A 59 1.28 -21.85 -21.95
CA ALA A 59 0.93 -23.23 -22.21
C ALA A 59 -0.50 -23.52 -21.76
N LYS A 60 -1.19 -24.32 -22.56
CA LYS A 60 -2.55 -24.82 -22.26
C LYS A 60 -2.53 -26.06 -21.37
N THR A 61 -1.38 -26.73 -21.27
CA THR A 61 -1.18 -27.95 -20.50
C THR A 61 -0.32 -27.66 -19.27
N THR A 62 -0.53 -28.41 -18.19
CA THR A 62 0.15 -28.23 -16.90
C THR A 62 1.58 -28.77 -16.87
N GLU A 63 2.14 -29.20 -18.00
CA GLU A 63 3.52 -29.70 -18.04
C GLU A 63 4.49 -28.52 -17.93
N VAL A 64 5.20 -28.47 -16.80
CA VAL A 64 6.24 -27.49 -16.54
C VAL A 64 7.50 -27.96 -17.28
N SER A 65 7.96 -27.16 -18.25
CA SER A 65 9.24 -27.39 -18.93
C SER A 65 10.00 -26.07 -19.09
N ALA A 66 10.07 -25.27 -18.02
CA ALA A 66 11.10 -24.25 -17.92
C ALA A 66 12.46 -24.95 -17.76
N PHE A 67 13.28 -24.98 -18.81
CA PHE A 67 14.60 -25.61 -18.70
C PHE A 67 15.57 -24.65 -17.98
N ARG A 68 15.58 -24.73 -16.65
CA ARG A 68 16.55 -24.08 -15.74
C ARG A 68 17.03 -25.07 -14.68
N PRO A 69 17.90 -26.03 -15.04
CA PRO A 69 18.35 -27.07 -14.13
C PRO A 69 19.05 -26.53 -12.87
N GLU A 70 19.61 -25.32 -12.93
CA GLU A 70 20.26 -24.66 -11.80
C GLU A 70 19.28 -24.24 -10.69
N LEU A 71 18.01 -24.01 -11.03
CA LEU A 71 16.96 -23.60 -10.10
C LEU A 71 16.04 -24.75 -9.67
N GLN A 72 16.11 -25.88 -10.37
CA GLN A 72 15.25 -27.04 -10.11
C GLN A 72 15.48 -27.56 -8.69
N GLY A 73 14.39 -27.66 -7.91
CA GLY A 73 14.41 -28.09 -6.51
C GLY A 73 14.94 -27.03 -5.54
N ALA A 74 15.21 -25.81 -5.98
CA ALA A 74 15.59 -24.72 -5.08
C ALA A 74 14.40 -24.28 -4.20
N VAL A 75 14.71 -23.65 -3.08
CA VAL A 75 13.75 -22.88 -2.29
C VAL A 75 13.74 -21.44 -2.80
N PHE A 76 12.57 -20.90 -3.10
CA PHE A 76 12.41 -19.51 -3.55
C PHE A 76 11.96 -18.68 -2.35
N CYS A 77 12.73 -17.65 -2.02
CA CYS A 77 12.48 -16.83 -0.84
C CYS A 77 12.68 -15.35 -1.13
N GLY A 78 11.73 -14.54 -0.67
CA GLY A 78 11.78 -13.07 -0.71
C GLY A 78 12.65 -12.46 0.39
N HIS A 79 12.64 -11.13 0.48
CA HIS A 79 13.42 -10.40 1.47
C HIS A 79 12.90 -10.57 2.91
N LEU A 80 13.73 -10.21 3.88
CA LEU A 80 13.48 -10.37 5.31
C LEU A 80 12.20 -9.67 5.80
N VAL A 81 11.78 -8.56 5.20
CA VAL A 81 10.55 -7.84 5.55
C VAL A 81 9.55 -8.06 4.42
N ALA A 82 9.10 -9.31 4.29
CA ALA A 82 8.41 -9.77 3.09
C ALA A 82 7.16 -8.92 2.77
N ASP A 83 7.16 -8.36 1.57
CA ASP A 83 6.01 -7.69 0.98
C ASP A 83 5.26 -8.64 0.04
N LEU A 84 4.29 -8.09 -0.69
CA LEU A 84 3.47 -8.87 -1.59
C LEU A 84 4.25 -9.37 -2.81
N ASP A 85 5.24 -8.63 -3.32
CA ASP A 85 6.04 -9.06 -4.46
C ASP A 85 6.98 -10.21 -4.08
N SER A 86 7.61 -10.12 -2.92
CA SER A 86 8.39 -11.21 -2.32
C SER A 86 7.61 -12.53 -2.20
N VAL A 87 6.40 -12.50 -1.62
CA VAL A 87 5.61 -13.72 -1.40
C VAL A 87 5.01 -14.25 -2.70
N SER A 88 4.42 -13.37 -3.51
CA SER A 88 3.83 -13.75 -4.80
C SER A 88 4.89 -14.29 -5.76
N GLY A 89 6.07 -13.67 -5.76
CA GLY A 89 7.19 -14.08 -6.57
C GLY A 89 7.79 -15.40 -6.13
N ALA A 90 7.89 -15.68 -4.83
CA ALA A 90 8.32 -16.98 -4.34
C ALA A 90 7.38 -18.10 -4.84
N ILE A 91 6.07 -17.88 -4.74
CA ILE A 91 5.05 -18.80 -5.25
C ILE A 91 5.19 -18.97 -6.76
N GLY A 92 5.21 -17.87 -7.52
CA GLY A 92 5.31 -17.89 -8.98
C GLY A 92 6.59 -18.55 -9.48
N ALA A 93 7.74 -18.22 -8.91
CA ALA A 93 9.04 -18.78 -9.29
C ALA A 93 9.12 -20.28 -8.98
N SER A 94 8.57 -20.72 -7.84
CA SER A 94 8.55 -22.15 -7.49
C SER A 94 7.76 -23.00 -8.49
N LEU A 95 6.69 -22.44 -9.06
CA LEU A 95 5.87 -23.10 -10.08
C LEU A 95 6.53 -23.03 -11.46
N LEU A 96 7.12 -21.88 -11.79
CA LEU A 96 7.78 -21.67 -13.07
C LEU A 96 9.01 -22.58 -13.21
N TYR A 97 9.89 -22.61 -12.21
CA TYR A 97 11.20 -23.27 -12.27
C TYR A 97 11.26 -24.60 -11.52
N GLY A 98 10.17 -24.98 -10.85
CA GLY A 98 10.07 -26.23 -10.10
C GLY A 98 10.88 -26.19 -8.80
N GLY A 99 10.21 -25.94 -7.67
CA GLY A 99 10.85 -25.94 -6.36
C GLY A 99 9.85 -25.74 -5.23
N THR A 100 10.28 -25.06 -4.15
CA THR A 100 9.42 -24.81 -2.98
C THR A 100 9.40 -23.32 -2.65
N PRO A 101 8.23 -22.69 -2.50
CA PRO A 101 8.16 -21.32 -2.05
C PRO A 101 8.31 -21.25 -0.52
N ALA A 102 8.99 -20.22 -0.03
CA ALA A 102 9.10 -19.93 1.39
C ALA A 102 9.10 -18.42 1.65
N ARG A 103 8.72 -18.02 2.87
CA ARG A 103 8.75 -16.62 3.34
C ARG A 103 9.78 -16.44 4.44
N ALA A 104 10.39 -15.26 4.50
CA ALA A 104 11.36 -14.90 5.52
C ALA A 104 10.72 -14.35 6.81
N SER A 105 9.50 -13.80 6.73
CA SER A 105 8.81 -13.18 7.86
C SER A 105 7.30 -13.44 7.82
N GLU A 106 6.59 -12.99 8.86
CA GLU A 106 5.13 -12.83 8.80
C GLU A 106 4.70 -12.01 7.58
N VAL A 107 3.57 -12.42 7.00
CA VAL A 107 2.97 -11.69 5.87
C VAL A 107 2.24 -10.47 6.40
N ASN A 108 2.38 -9.35 5.70
CA ASN A 108 1.64 -8.13 6.04
C ASN A 108 0.16 -8.25 5.62
N SER A 109 -0.66 -7.28 6.03
CA SER A 109 -2.10 -7.27 5.75
C SER A 109 -2.47 -7.15 4.26
N GLU A 110 -1.63 -6.50 3.45
CA GLU A 110 -1.80 -6.47 1.99
C GLU A 110 -1.59 -7.86 1.37
N THR A 111 -0.51 -8.53 1.78
CA THR A 111 -0.20 -9.88 1.33
C THR A 111 -1.27 -10.87 1.76
N GLN A 112 -1.75 -10.79 3.01
CA GLN A 112 -2.85 -11.63 3.49
C GLN A 112 -4.13 -11.40 2.68
N PHE A 113 -4.48 -10.15 2.38
CA PHE A 113 -5.63 -9.86 1.52
C PHE A 113 -5.51 -10.53 0.16
N ALA A 114 -4.34 -10.49 -0.50
CA ALA A 114 -4.15 -11.12 -1.80
C ALA A 114 -4.27 -12.66 -1.71
N LEU A 115 -3.66 -13.28 -0.70
CA LEU A 115 -3.78 -14.72 -0.44
C LEU A 115 -5.25 -15.14 -0.31
N ASP A 116 -6.01 -14.43 0.52
CA ASP A 116 -7.43 -14.70 0.76
C ASP A 116 -8.28 -14.46 -0.50
N HIS A 117 -8.04 -13.35 -1.20
CA HIS A 117 -8.79 -12.96 -2.40
C HIS A 117 -8.63 -13.98 -3.53
N TRP A 118 -7.42 -14.50 -3.72
CA TRP A 118 -7.11 -15.46 -4.78
C TRP A 118 -7.22 -16.92 -4.35
N GLY A 119 -7.50 -17.18 -3.06
CA GLY A 119 -7.64 -18.53 -2.51
C GLY A 119 -6.31 -19.31 -2.55
N VAL A 120 -5.21 -18.65 -2.21
CA VAL A 120 -3.86 -19.22 -2.17
C VAL A 120 -3.45 -19.40 -0.72
N ASP A 121 -3.00 -20.61 -0.36
CA ASP A 121 -2.51 -20.88 0.98
C ASP A 121 -1.23 -20.10 1.28
N ASN A 122 -1.10 -19.63 2.52
CA ASN A 122 0.12 -18.98 2.97
C ASN A 122 1.30 -19.97 2.95
N ILE A 123 2.46 -19.50 2.53
CA ILE A 123 3.68 -20.31 2.40
C ILE A 123 4.42 -20.44 3.73
N ARG A 124 5.21 -21.51 3.86
CA ARG A 124 5.96 -21.82 5.08
C ARG A 124 7.14 -20.87 5.28
N TYR A 125 7.61 -20.77 6.53
CA TYR A 125 8.86 -20.09 6.84
C TYR A 125 10.05 -20.78 6.20
N ILE A 126 11.01 -19.99 5.71
CA ILE A 126 12.28 -20.50 5.17
C ILE A 126 13.08 -21.28 6.21
N GLU A 127 13.01 -20.87 7.48
CA GLU A 127 13.65 -21.57 8.59
C GLU A 127 13.14 -23.01 8.72
N ASP A 128 11.82 -23.22 8.62
CA ASP A 128 11.22 -24.54 8.73
C ASP A 128 11.63 -25.44 7.55
N VAL A 129 11.61 -24.88 6.33
CA VAL A 129 12.00 -25.61 5.11
C VAL A 129 13.47 -26.02 5.17
N LEU A 130 14.37 -25.11 5.55
CA LEU A 130 15.80 -25.41 5.64
C LEU A 130 16.17 -26.22 6.87
N LYS A 131 15.35 -26.25 7.92
CA LYS A 131 15.54 -27.15 9.05
C LYS A 131 15.25 -28.61 8.67
N GLU A 132 14.24 -28.83 7.83
CA GLU A 132 13.89 -30.16 7.30
C GLU A 132 14.89 -30.60 6.21
N GLU A 133 15.31 -29.68 5.35
CA GLU A 133 16.18 -29.96 4.21
C GLU A 133 17.38 -28.98 4.15
N PRO A 134 18.37 -29.11 5.06
CA PRO A 134 19.45 -28.10 5.25
C PRO A 134 20.40 -27.96 4.07
N ASP A 135 20.40 -28.92 3.15
CA ASP A 135 21.26 -28.90 1.98
C ASP A 135 20.66 -28.23 0.75
N ARG A 136 19.39 -27.82 0.81
CA ARG A 136 18.70 -27.21 -0.32
C ARG A 136 19.34 -25.90 -0.75
N SER A 137 19.37 -25.74 -2.07
CA SER A 137 19.76 -24.49 -2.70
C SER A 137 18.64 -23.46 -2.59
N VAL A 138 19.00 -22.18 -2.59
CA VAL A 138 18.06 -21.06 -2.44
C VAL A 138 18.18 -20.12 -3.63
N CYS A 139 17.06 -19.73 -4.22
CA CYS A 139 16.96 -18.64 -5.16
C CYS A 139 16.32 -17.44 -4.45
N LEU A 140 17.02 -16.31 -4.44
CA LEU A 140 16.46 -15.06 -3.92
C LEU A 140 15.51 -14.49 -4.98
N VAL A 141 14.34 -14.04 -4.55
CA VAL A 141 13.41 -13.31 -5.41
C VAL A 141 13.18 -11.95 -4.79
N ASP A 142 13.07 -10.90 -5.60
CA ASP A 142 12.80 -9.52 -5.15
C ASP A 142 13.90 -8.84 -4.32
N PHE A 143 15.07 -9.46 -4.17
CA PHE A 143 16.22 -8.80 -3.54
C PHE A 143 17.54 -9.49 -3.85
N GLN A 144 18.62 -8.73 -3.65
CA GLN A 144 19.98 -9.28 -3.52
C GLN A 144 20.84 -8.59 -2.43
N GLN A 145 20.30 -7.61 -1.70
CA GLN A 145 21.08 -6.92 -0.68
C GLN A 145 21.23 -7.81 0.55
N ARG A 146 22.48 -7.92 1.05
CA ARG A 146 22.79 -8.73 2.23
C ARG A 146 22.02 -8.30 3.48
N THR A 147 21.70 -7.02 3.61
CA THR A 147 20.92 -6.46 4.73
C THR A 147 19.46 -6.94 4.75
N GLN A 148 18.98 -7.50 3.64
CA GLN A 148 17.63 -8.05 3.48
C GLN A 148 17.63 -9.59 3.50
N LEU A 149 18.80 -10.23 3.66
CA LEU A 149 18.93 -11.68 3.66
C LEU A 149 18.58 -12.24 5.04
N HIS A 150 17.75 -13.27 5.07
CA HIS A 150 17.44 -14.00 6.30
C HIS A 150 18.66 -14.80 6.80
N ASP A 151 18.96 -14.74 8.09
CA ASP A 151 20.19 -15.29 8.69
C ASP A 151 20.37 -16.82 8.50
N CYS A 152 19.27 -17.55 8.35
CA CYS A 152 19.31 -18.99 8.09
C CYS A 152 19.81 -19.35 6.67
N ILE A 153 19.78 -18.41 5.72
CA ILE A 153 20.20 -18.63 4.33
C ILE A 153 21.71 -18.42 4.24
N LYS A 154 22.43 -19.52 4.01
CA LYS A 154 23.89 -19.48 3.85
C LYS A 154 24.27 -19.03 2.44
N MET A 155 25.30 -18.19 2.34
CA MET A 155 25.75 -17.60 1.07
C MET A 155 26.15 -18.65 0.02
N ASP A 156 26.71 -19.78 0.45
CA ASP A 156 27.13 -20.89 -0.42
C ASP A 156 25.96 -21.73 -0.95
N LYS A 157 24.76 -21.57 -0.39
CA LYS A 157 23.52 -22.22 -0.84
C LYS A 157 22.75 -21.38 -1.86
N ILE A 158 23.14 -20.13 -2.10
CA ILE A 158 22.47 -19.27 -3.07
C ILE A 158 22.84 -19.71 -4.48
N VAL A 159 21.84 -20.03 -5.31
CA VAL A 159 22.02 -20.49 -6.70
C VAL A 159 21.35 -19.58 -7.73
N GLY A 160 20.54 -18.63 -7.27
CA GLY A 160 19.78 -17.75 -8.15
C GLY A 160 19.38 -16.42 -7.50
N VAL A 161 19.22 -15.40 -8.34
CA VAL A 161 18.59 -14.11 -8.02
C VAL A 161 17.63 -13.75 -9.15
N ILE A 162 16.40 -13.41 -8.82
CA ILE A 162 15.41 -12.81 -9.74
C ILE A 162 14.94 -11.51 -9.08
N ASP A 163 15.31 -10.36 -9.62
CA ASP A 163 15.15 -9.08 -8.91
C ASP A 163 14.87 -7.93 -9.88
N HIS A 164 14.40 -6.81 -9.37
CA HIS A 164 14.22 -5.56 -10.10
C HIS A 164 14.94 -4.36 -9.45
N HIS A 165 15.52 -4.57 -8.27
CA HIS A 165 16.28 -3.56 -7.55
C HIS A 165 17.67 -3.29 -8.13
N ALA A 166 18.18 -2.09 -7.85
CA ALA A 166 19.55 -1.74 -8.19
C ALA A 166 20.57 -2.54 -7.36
N LEU A 167 21.65 -2.95 -8.02
CA LEU A 167 22.84 -3.45 -7.34
C LEU A 167 23.49 -2.31 -6.53
N GLN A 168 23.91 -2.59 -5.30
CA GLN A 168 24.53 -1.62 -4.40
C GLN A 168 25.75 -2.23 -3.72
N ASN A 169 26.44 -1.45 -2.89
CA ASN A 169 27.71 -1.87 -2.26
C ASN A 169 27.57 -3.12 -1.37
N SER A 170 26.38 -3.43 -0.86
CA SER A 170 26.12 -4.56 0.04
C SER A 170 25.39 -5.73 -0.63
N THR A 171 25.44 -5.82 -1.97
CA THR A 171 24.98 -6.98 -2.73
C THR A 171 25.66 -8.27 -2.27
N ILE A 172 24.93 -9.39 -2.29
CA ILE A 172 25.49 -10.72 -2.00
C ILE A 172 26.71 -11.02 -2.89
N VAL A 173 27.65 -11.80 -2.35
CA VAL A 173 28.85 -12.23 -3.07
C VAL A 173 28.95 -13.75 -2.96
N THR A 174 28.92 -14.43 -4.10
CA THR A 174 28.99 -15.90 -4.18
C THR A 174 30.34 -16.34 -4.72
N GLU A 175 30.82 -17.50 -4.28
CA GLU A 175 32.08 -18.08 -4.77
C GLU A 175 31.94 -18.69 -6.18
N LYS A 176 30.74 -19.20 -6.49
CA LYS A 176 30.41 -19.80 -7.79
C LYS A 176 29.48 -18.87 -8.57
N PRO A 177 29.51 -18.93 -9.92
CA PRO A 177 28.48 -18.32 -10.73
C PRO A 177 27.09 -18.84 -10.34
N ILE A 178 26.11 -17.92 -10.29
CA ILE A 178 24.71 -18.20 -10.00
C ILE A 178 23.84 -17.68 -11.15
N PHE A 179 22.60 -18.14 -11.22
CA PHE A 179 21.61 -17.55 -12.12
C PHE A 179 21.25 -16.13 -11.65
N VAL A 180 21.23 -15.15 -12.55
CA VAL A 180 20.84 -13.77 -12.22
C VAL A 180 19.95 -13.22 -13.33
N ASP A 181 18.70 -12.91 -13.01
CA ASP A 181 17.79 -12.15 -13.87
C ASP A 181 17.37 -10.88 -13.15
N ILE A 182 17.97 -9.76 -13.56
CA ILE A 182 17.64 -8.44 -13.03
C ILE A 182 17.13 -7.56 -14.16
N ARG A 183 15.89 -7.10 -14.05
CA ARG A 183 15.28 -6.22 -15.06
C ARG A 183 14.84 -4.91 -14.40
N PRO A 184 15.10 -3.75 -15.03
CA PRO A 184 14.69 -2.46 -14.50
C PRO A 184 13.20 -2.22 -14.77
N TRP A 185 12.35 -3.12 -14.27
CA TRP A 185 10.90 -3.09 -14.38
C TRP A 185 10.28 -2.70 -13.02
N GLY A 186 9.01 -2.32 -13.02
CA GLY A 186 8.35 -1.80 -11.84
C GLY A 186 8.18 -2.81 -10.71
N SER A 187 8.14 -4.10 -11.04
CA SER A 187 8.00 -5.22 -10.10
C SER A 187 8.74 -6.46 -10.60
N MET A 188 9.27 -7.27 -9.70
CA MET A 188 9.85 -8.58 -10.02
C MET A 188 8.75 -9.58 -10.44
N SER A 189 7.52 -9.48 -9.91
CA SER A 189 6.38 -10.25 -10.41
C SER A 189 6.07 -9.99 -11.89
N THR A 190 6.39 -8.80 -12.44
CA THR A 190 6.32 -8.54 -13.89
C THR A 190 7.28 -9.45 -14.66
N ILE A 191 8.49 -9.66 -14.12
CA ILE A 191 9.51 -10.56 -14.70
C ILE A 191 8.96 -11.99 -14.74
N LEU A 192 8.46 -12.49 -13.61
CA LEU A 192 7.95 -13.85 -13.52
C LEU A 192 6.74 -14.08 -14.43
N ALA A 193 5.75 -13.19 -14.40
CA ALA A 193 4.56 -13.30 -15.25
C ALA A 193 4.94 -13.29 -16.74
N TYR A 194 5.90 -12.46 -17.14
CA TYR A 194 6.45 -12.49 -18.49
C TYR A 194 7.16 -13.82 -18.80
N GLU A 195 7.97 -14.35 -17.87
CA GLU A 195 8.71 -15.60 -18.08
C GLU A 195 7.78 -16.81 -18.26
N PHE A 196 6.63 -16.87 -17.57
CA PHE A 196 5.60 -17.88 -17.87
C PHE A 196 5.19 -17.87 -19.35
N THR A 197 5.06 -16.67 -19.95
CA THR A 197 4.72 -16.54 -21.38
C THR A 197 5.91 -16.87 -22.28
N ALA A 198 7.11 -16.41 -21.93
CA ALA A 198 8.30 -16.57 -22.75
C ALA A 198 8.72 -18.05 -22.83
N GLN A 199 8.60 -18.76 -21.72
CA GLN A 199 8.94 -20.17 -21.60
C GLN A 199 7.76 -21.10 -21.92
N ARG A 200 6.58 -20.53 -22.21
CA ARG A 200 5.35 -21.25 -22.51
C ARG A 200 5.02 -22.26 -21.42
N VAL A 201 4.99 -21.79 -20.17
CA VAL A 201 4.61 -22.59 -19.00
C VAL A 201 3.18 -22.22 -18.61
N ALA A 202 2.41 -23.20 -18.13
CA ALA A 202 1.06 -22.94 -17.64
C ALA A 202 1.12 -22.13 -16.35
N LEU A 203 0.30 -21.07 -16.28
CA LEU A 203 0.19 -20.21 -15.12
C LEU A 203 -1.17 -20.44 -14.45
N PRO A 204 -1.22 -21.08 -13.26
CA PRO A 204 -2.48 -21.23 -12.53
C PRO A 204 -3.12 -19.87 -12.24
N ARG A 205 -4.44 -19.76 -12.44
CA ARG A 205 -5.17 -18.49 -12.28
C ARG A 205 -5.02 -17.83 -10.89
N PRO A 206 -5.07 -18.57 -9.76
CA PRO A 206 -4.79 -17.98 -8.45
C PRO A 206 -3.41 -17.32 -8.36
N VAL A 207 -2.39 -17.95 -8.96
CA VAL A 207 -1.01 -17.46 -8.97
C VAL A 207 -0.87 -16.25 -9.90
N ALA A 208 -1.53 -16.26 -11.06
CA ALA A 208 -1.64 -15.08 -11.91
C ALA A 208 -2.25 -13.88 -11.17
N GLY A 209 -3.27 -14.15 -10.35
CA GLY A 209 -3.89 -13.16 -9.47
C GLY A 209 -2.92 -12.58 -8.45
N MET A 210 -2.15 -13.44 -7.76
CA MET A 210 -1.09 -13.01 -6.84
C MET A 210 -0.06 -12.12 -7.54
N LEU A 211 0.46 -12.55 -8.69
CA LEU A 211 1.42 -11.75 -9.48
C LEU A 211 0.82 -10.41 -9.94
N LEU A 212 -0.47 -10.39 -10.33
CA LEU A 212 -1.17 -9.13 -10.67
C LEU A 212 -1.22 -8.18 -9.46
N SER A 213 -1.62 -8.69 -8.30
CA SER A 213 -1.71 -7.92 -7.06
C SER A 213 -0.35 -7.38 -6.62
N ALA A 214 0.73 -8.16 -6.77
CA ALA A 214 2.10 -7.72 -6.52
C ALA A 214 2.51 -6.55 -7.43
N ILE A 215 2.29 -6.69 -8.75
CA ILE A 215 2.63 -5.61 -9.70
C ILE A 215 1.85 -4.34 -9.37
N LEU A 216 0.56 -4.45 -9.03
CA LEU A 216 -0.26 -3.29 -8.62
C LEU A 216 0.27 -2.65 -7.33
N SER A 217 0.87 -3.43 -6.42
CA SER A 217 1.46 -2.92 -5.18
C SER A 217 2.70 -2.06 -5.42
N ASP A 218 3.73 -2.61 -6.06
CA ASP A 218 5.02 -1.91 -6.26
C ASP A 218 4.89 -0.71 -7.18
N THR A 219 4.01 -0.85 -8.17
CA THR A 219 3.77 0.22 -9.14
C THR A 219 2.75 1.25 -8.66
N LEU A 220 2.20 1.11 -7.45
CA LEU A 220 1.16 1.99 -6.90
C LEU A 220 0.01 2.20 -7.90
N ASN A 221 -0.55 1.08 -8.39
CA ASN A 221 -1.57 1.07 -9.44
C ASN A 221 -1.08 1.69 -10.77
N LEU A 222 0.16 1.37 -11.17
CA LEU A 222 0.86 1.87 -12.36
C LEU A 222 1.12 3.39 -12.40
N ARG A 223 1.20 4.02 -11.22
CA ARG A 223 1.47 5.46 -11.01
C ARG A 223 2.86 5.74 -10.45
N SER A 224 3.52 4.73 -9.89
CA SER A 224 4.89 4.84 -9.38
C SER A 224 5.84 5.28 -10.50
N PRO A 225 6.86 6.10 -10.21
CA PRO A 225 7.91 6.44 -11.17
C PRO A 225 8.72 5.23 -11.64
N THR A 226 8.65 4.08 -10.94
CA THR A 226 9.30 2.82 -11.36
C THR A 226 8.50 2.07 -12.43
N THR A 227 7.24 2.44 -12.67
CA THR A 227 6.36 1.75 -13.63
C THR A 227 6.90 1.86 -15.05
N THR A 228 6.99 0.73 -15.74
CA THR A 228 7.44 0.63 -17.14
C THR A 228 6.34 0.13 -18.07
N GLU A 229 6.60 0.20 -19.39
CA GLU A 229 5.72 -0.38 -20.41
C GLU A 229 5.53 -1.89 -20.27
N TRP A 230 6.51 -2.60 -19.70
CA TRP A 230 6.37 -4.03 -19.45
C TRP A 230 5.35 -4.31 -18.35
N ASP A 231 5.33 -3.51 -17.28
CA ASP A 231 4.33 -3.60 -16.21
C ASP A 231 2.93 -3.36 -16.79
N ARG A 232 2.76 -2.34 -17.65
CA ARG A 232 1.47 -2.03 -18.30
C ARG A 232 0.95 -3.19 -19.16
N ARG A 233 1.83 -3.80 -19.96
CA ARG A 233 1.49 -4.94 -20.83
C ARG A 233 1.14 -6.18 -20.03
N VAL A 234 1.95 -6.50 -19.02
CA VAL A 234 1.74 -7.67 -18.16
C VAL A 234 0.50 -7.50 -17.29
N VAL A 235 0.21 -6.31 -16.75
CA VAL A 235 -1.06 -6.04 -16.06
C VAL A 235 -2.24 -6.22 -17.00
N SER A 236 -2.18 -5.70 -18.24
CA SER A 236 -3.23 -5.92 -19.23
C SER A 236 -3.47 -7.41 -19.51
N MET A 237 -2.38 -8.18 -19.68
CA MET A 237 -2.43 -9.63 -19.82
C MET A 237 -3.10 -10.30 -18.62
N LEU A 238 -2.65 -10.02 -17.40
CA LEU A 238 -3.13 -10.68 -16.19
C LEU A 238 -4.57 -10.30 -15.84
N VAL A 239 -4.98 -9.05 -16.06
CA VAL A 239 -6.39 -8.62 -15.88
C VAL A 239 -7.31 -9.39 -16.82
N GLN A 240 -6.92 -9.56 -18.09
CA GLN A 240 -7.65 -10.38 -19.06
C GLN A 240 -7.71 -11.84 -18.61
N TYR A 241 -6.57 -12.42 -18.19
CA TYR A 241 -6.46 -13.83 -17.79
C TYR A 241 -7.27 -14.16 -16.54
N CYS A 242 -7.15 -13.32 -15.52
CA CYS A 242 -7.86 -13.44 -14.26
C CYS A 242 -9.32 -12.97 -14.35
N GLN A 243 -9.73 -12.43 -15.50
CA GLN A 243 -11.06 -11.88 -15.78
C GLN A 243 -11.50 -10.90 -14.68
N VAL A 244 -10.60 -9.99 -14.30
CA VAL A 244 -10.90 -8.96 -13.31
C VAL A 244 -11.86 -7.95 -13.93
N GLU A 245 -13.05 -7.82 -13.35
CA GLU A 245 -14.10 -6.93 -13.88
C GLU A 245 -13.75 -5.46 -13.69
N ASP A 246 -13.24 -5.10 -12.50
CA ASP A 246 -12.77 -3.75 -12.17
C ASP A 246 -11.47 -3.80 -11.37
N VAL A 247 -10.38 -3.45 -12.05
CA VAL A 247 -9.04 -3.42 -11.46
C VAL A 247 -8.89 -2.35 -10.39
N ASN A 248 -9.65 -1.24 -10.46
CA ASN A 248 -9.59 -0.20 -9.45
C ASN A 248 -10.25 -0.66 -8.14
N ILE A 249 -11.30 -1.48 -8.21
CA ILE A 249 -11.90 -2.08 -7.01
C ILE A 249 -10.90 -3.03 -6.33
N LEU A 250 -10.28 -3.94 -7.09
CA LEU A 250 -9.23 -4.82 -6.56
C LEU A 250 -8.11 -4.01 -5.89
N CYS A 251 -7.58 -3.02 -6.60
CA CYS A 251 -6.50 -2.17 -6.10
C CYS A 251 -6.92 -1.39 -4.85
N THR A 252 -8.14 -0.85 -4.81
CA THR A 252 -8.66 -0.10 -3.66
C THR A 252 -8.77 -1.00 -2.44
N GLN A 253 -9.30 -2.22 -2.59
CA GLN A 253 -9.41 -3.17 -1.49
C GLN A 253 -8.02 -3.58 -0.96
N GLN A 254 -7.08 -3.84 -1.86
CA GLN A 254 -5.69 -4.16 -1.53
C GLN A 254 -5.00 -3.01 -0.77
N PHE A 255 -5.11 -1.77 -1.25
CA PHE A 255 -4.51 -0.60 -0.62
C PHE A 255 -5.15 -0.24 0.73
N LYS A 256 -6.44 -0.51 0.90
CA LYS A 256 -7.09 -0.45 2.21
C LYS A 256 -6.47 -1.46 3.17
N ALA A 257 -6.30 -2.71 2.73
CA ALA A 257 -5.65 -3.74 3.53
C ALA A 257 -4.19 -3.35 3.88
N LYS A 258 -3.43 -2.78 2.94
CA LYS A 258 -2.06 -2.27 3.16
C LYS A 258 -2.00 -1.21 4.26
N SER A 259 -2.94 -0.26 4.24
CA SER A 259 -3.04 0.80 5.25
C SER A 259 -3.63 0.36 6.59
N HIS A 260 -4.05 -0.90 6.75
CA HIS A 260 -4.78 -1.35 7.93
C HIS A 260 -4.00 -1.14 9.23
N ALA A 261 -2.68 -1.35 9.22
CA ALA A 261 -1.83 -1.09 10.38
C ALA A 261 -1.93 0.37 10.87
N LEU A 262 -2.03 1.35 9.96
CA LEU A 262 -2.23 2.76 10.32
C LEU A 262 -3.59 2.99 11.00
N SER A 263 -4.63 2.25 10.57
CA SER A 263 -5.95 2.33 11.19
C SER A 263 -5.98 1.81 12.63
N GLN A 264 -5.08 0.89 12.97
CA GLN A 264 -4.93 0.33 14.32
C GLN A 264 -4.03 1.17 15.23
N MET A 265 -3.21 2.07 14.68
CA MET A 265 -2.36 2.95 15.48
C MET A 265 -3.19 4.01 16.22
N THR A 266 -2.80 4.31 17.46
CA THR A 266 -3.38 5.43 18.22
C THR A 266 -3.12 6.77 17.54
N ALA A 267 -3.98 7.75 17.78
CA ALA A 267 -3.70 9.13 17.35
C ALA A 267 -2.34 9.64 17.87
N TYR A 268 -1.94 9.25 19.09
CA TYR A 268 -0.63 9.62 19.64
C TYR A 268 0.51 9.12 18.77
N THR A 269 0.49 7.84 18.38
CA THR A 269 1.51 7.24 17.52
C THR A 269 1.51 7.87 16.14
N LEU A 270 0.35 8.11 15.54
CA LEU A 270 0.24 8.75 14.21
C LEU A 270 0.77 10.19 14.21
N VAL A 271 0.47 10.98 15.24
CA VAL A 271 0.92 12.38 15.33
C VAL A 271 2.42 12.47 15.66
N ASN A 272 2.95 11.59 16.51
CA ASN A 272 4.36 11.65 16.94
C ASN A 272 5.33 10.86 16.04
N GLY A 273 4.83 9.92 15.22
CA GLY A 273 5.65 8.94 14.51
C GLY A 273 6.76 9.54 13.65
N ASP A 274 6.43 10.50 12.77
CA ASP A 274 7.41 11.23 11.94
C ASP A 274 7.30 12.75 12.12
N ILE A 275 7.37 13.23 13.36
CA ILE A 275 7.42 14.66 13.65
C ILE A 275 8.84 15.23 13.54
N LYS A 276 8.99 16.35 12.84
CA LYS A 276 10.25 17.13 12.79
C LYS A 276 9.99 18.59 13.10
N GLN A 277 10.93 19.22 13.81
CA GLN A 277 10.86 20.64 14.17
C GLN A 277 11.82 21.47 13.31
N PHE A 278 11.32 22.60 12.83
CA PHE A 278 12.05 23.55 12.00
C PHE A 278 11.97 24.94 12.60
N LYS A 279 13.03 25.72 12.34
CA LYS A 279 13.18 27.08 12.80
C LYS A 279 13.24 28.01 11.60
N PHE A 280 12.37 29.02 11.58
CA PHE A 280 12.33 30.00 10.50
C PHE A 280 12.45 31.43 11.06
N GLY A 281 13.34 32.23 10.47
CA GLY A 281 13.52 33.64 10.82
C GLY A 281 12.71 34.54 9.89
N SER A 282 12.04 35.55 10.45
CA SER A 282 11.35 36.59 9.69
C SER A 282 12.22 37.86 9.55
N PRO A 283 11.92 38.75 8.59
CA PRO A 283 12.67 39.99 8.39
C PRO A 283 12.68 40.95 9.59
N ASP A 284 11.68 40.87 10.48
CA ASP A 284 11.61 41.66 11.72
C ASP A 284 12.39 41.03 12.89
N GLY A 285 13.24 40.03 12.61
CA GLY A 285 14.13 39.39 13.58
C GLY A 285 13.43 38.41 14.52
N LYS A 286 12.17 38.06 14.27
CA LYS A 286 11.45 37.03 15.03
C LYS A 286 11.78 35.64 14.49
N GLU A 287 11.67 34.66 15.37
CA GLU A 287 11.90 33.27 15.04
C GLU A 287 10.65 32.46 15.35
N TYR A 288 10.18 31.71 14.35
CA TYR A 288 9.03 30.83 14.46
C TYR A 288 9.47 29.38 14.46
N GLN A 289 9.08 28.63 15.49
CA GLN A 289 9.20 27.17 15.52
C GLN A 289 7.96 26.54 14.89
N VAL A 290 8.19 25.69 13.89
CA VAL A 290 7.16 24.91 13.21
C VAL A 290 7.48 23.45 13.37
N ALA A 291 6.56 22.69 13.94
CA ALA A 291 6.60 21.24 13.95
C ALA A 291 5.78 20.69 12.78
N PHE A 292 6.25 19.59 12.19
CA PHE A 292 5.64 19.01 10.99
C PHE A 292 5.70 17.49 11.06
N SER A 293 4.54 16.88 11.23
CA SER A 293 4.33 15.42 11.23
C SER A 293 3.80 14.95 9.88
N VAL A 294 4.09 13.70 9.52
CA VAL A 294 3.72 13.09 8.25
C VAL A 294 3.21 11.68 8.49
N VAL A 295 2.07 11.35 7.88
CA VAL A 295 1.51 10.00 7.75
C VAL A 295 1.37 9.72 6.26
N GLU A 296 2.17 8.79 5.75
CA GLU A 296 2.08 8.30 4.38
C GLU A 296 1.13 7.10 4.34
N THR A 297 0.18 7.08 3.41
CA THR A 297 -0.86 6.05 3.35
C THR A 297 -1.31 5.81 1.91
N THR A 298 -1.75 4.58 1.66
CA THR A 298 -2.44 4.18 0.43
C THR A 298 -3.96 4.32 0.54
N ASP A 299 -4.49 4.64 1.73
CA ASP A 299 -5.89 5.01 1.97
C ASP A 299 -5.95 6.30 2.80
N PRO A 300 -5.89 7.48 2.16
CA PRO A 300 -5.99 8.75 2.87
C PRO A 300 -7.36 8.97 3.51
N LEU A 301 -8.43 8.41 2.94
CA LEU A 301 -9.79 8.62 3.44
C LEU A 301 -9.99 7.96 4.81
N ALA A 302 -9.41 6.79 5.05
CA ALA A 302 -9.41 6.17 6.38
C ALA A 302 -8.70 7.04 7.43
N SER A 303 -7.56 7.65 7.08
CA SER A 303 -6.86 8.56 7.99
C SER A 303 -7.64 9.87 8.21
N LEU A 304 -8.23 10.43 7.15
CA LEU A 304 -9.03 11.65 7.20
C LEU A 304 -10.34 11.45 7.98
N ALA A 305 -10.93 10.25 7.97
CA ALA A 305 -12.07 9.90 8.81
C ALA A 305 -11.76 10.03 10.32
N ARG A 306 -10.48 9.92 10.70
CA ARG A 306 -9.99 10.10 12.08
C ARG A 306 -9.49 11.51 12.37
N SER A 307 -9.63 12.45 11.44
CA SER A 307 -9.07 13.81 11.54
C SER A 307 -9.48 14.55 12.81
N GLN A 308 -10.71 14.37 13.32
CA GLN A 308 -11.12 15.00 14.59
C GLN A 308 -10.34 14.48 15.80
N GLU A 309 -10.10 13.18 15.87
CA GLU A 309 -9.29 12.53 16.91
C GLU A 309 -7.83 13.01 16.79
N LEU A 310 -7.28 12.99 15.57
CA LEU A 310 -5.92 13.43 15.27
C LEU A 310 -5.70 14.91 15.62
N VAL A 311 -6.64 15.79 15.27
CA VAL A 311 -6.59 17.22 15.61
C VAL A 311 -6.60 17.43 17.12
N ARG A 312 -7.34 16.64 17.89
CA ARG A 312 -7.31 16.71 19.37
C ARG A 312 -5.94 16.31 19.90
N GLU A 313 -5.38 15.21 19.39
CA GLU A 313 -4.05 14.75 19.81
C GLU A 313 -2.95 15.74 19.43
N MET A 314 -2.99 16.32 18.23
CA MET A 314 -2.08 17.37 17.79
C MET A 314 -2.05 18.55 18.76
N ARG A 315 -3.17 18.92 19.40
CA ARG A 315 -3.16 19.98 20.42
C ARG A 315 -2.31 19.59 21.62
N THR A 316 -2.49 18.37 22.11
CA THR A 316 -1.72 17.82 23.23
C THR A 316 -0.24 17.78 22.89
N VAL A 317 0.11 17.21 21.73
CA VAL A 317 1.50 17.11 21.26
C VAL A 317 2.11 18.50 21.09
N LYS A 318 1.39 19.47 20.51
CA LYS A 318 1.90 20.85 20.39
C LYS A 318 2.19 21.47 21.77
N GLN A 319 1.35 21.23 22.77
CA GLN A 319 1.59 21.71 24.13
C GLN A 319 2.84 21.06 24.75
N GLU A 320 3.00 19.75 24.59
CA GLU A 320 4.16 18.99 25.09
C GLU A 320 5.46 19.46 24.45
N LEU A 321 5.50 19.58 23.12
CA LEU A 321 6.67 20.11 22.41
C LEU A 321 6.98 21.57 22.80
N SER A 322 5.97 22.31 23.26
CA SER A 322 6.11 23.69 23.72
C SER A 322 6.62 23.83 25.16
N ALA A 323 6.86 22.73 25.88
CA ALA A 323 7.29 22.76 27.28
C ALA A 323 8.66 23.43 27.46
N GLU A 324 9.61 23.17 26.56
CA GLU A 324 10.95 23.76 26.59
C GLU A 324 11.06 25.00 25.70
N LYS A 325 10.51 24.91 24.49
CA LYS A 325 10.54 26.00 23.51
C LYS A 325 9.21 26.06 22.78
N THR A 326 8.57 27.23 22.79
CA THR A 326 7.25 27.41 22.18
C THR A 326 7.23 26.96 20.71
N VAL A 327 6.42 25.95 20.41
CA VAL A 327 6.07 25.56 19.04
C VAL A 327 4.91 26.44 18.60
N HIS A 328 5.16 27.27 17.59
CA HIS A 328 4.20 28.28 17.12
C HIS A 328 3.15 27.64 16.23
N VAL A 329 3.54 26.67 15.41
CA VAL A 329 2.70 25.97 14.44
C VAL A 329 3.00 24.48 14.49
N LEU A 330 1.96 23.65 14.47
CA LEU A 330 2.07 22.21 14.25
C LEU A 330 1.17 21.79 13.09
N TYR A 331 1.76 21.13 12.09
CA TYR A 331 1.03 20.46 11.01
C TYR A 331 1.13 18.93 11.14
N LEU A 332 0.09 18.25 10.69
CA LEU A 332 0.13 16.82 10.36
C LEU A 332 -0.31 16.68 8.89
N ALA A 333 0.58 16.17 8.04
CA ALA A 333 0.26 15.84 6.66
C ALA A 333 -0.19 14.38 6.54
N ILE A 334 -1.35 14.16 5.93
CA ILE A 334 -1.79 12.86 5.42
C ILE A 334 -1.44 12.84 3.93
N VAL A 335 -0.47 12.01 3.55
CA VAL A 335 0.08 11.92 2.19
C VAL A 335 -0.48 10.66 1.53
N ASP A 336 -1.29 10.86 0.50
CA ASP A 336 -1.72 9.81 -0.42
C ASP A 336 -0.58 9.51 -1.40
N ILE A 337 0.12 8.41 -1.16
CA ILE A 337 1.25 7.99 -1.99
C ILE A 337 0.82 7.44 -3.35
N VAL A 338 -0.47 7.08 -3.51
CA VAL A 338 -1.02 6.51 -4.75
C VAL A 338 -1.40 7.63 -5.71
N ASN A 339 -2.14 8.63 -5.24
CA ASN A 339 -2.56 9.76 -6.06
C ASN A 339 -1.60 10.95 -6.02
N LEU A 340 -0.49 10.80 -5.28
CA LEU A 340 0.51 11.84 -5.05
C LEU A 340 -0.13 13.15 -4.55
N ARG A 341 -1.10 13.05 -3.64
CA ARG A 341 -1.84 14.19 -3.09
C ARG A 341 -1.69 14.24 -1.58
N SER A 342 -1.63 15.43 -0.97
CA SER A 342 -1.56 15.54 0.49
C SER A 342 -2.61 16.47 1.08
N PHE A 343 -2.97 16.21 2.33
CA PHE A 343 -3.88 17.02 3.14
C PHE A 343 -3.20 17.40 4.46
N LEU A 344 -3.25 18.66 4.86
CA LEU A 344 -2.80 19.12 6.17
C LEU A 344 -3.96 19.21 7.15
N LEU A 345 -3.74 18.67 8.34
CA LEU A 345 -4.56 18.98 9.49
C LEU A 345 -4.05 20.26 10.18
N LEU A 346 -4.97 21.16 10.49
CA LEU A 346 -4.71 22.47 11.06
C LEU A 346 -5.30 22.59 12.46
N LEU A 347 -4.55 23.18 13.39
CA LEU A 347 -5.01 23.43 14.77
C LEU A 347 -5.75 24.75 14.94
N GLY A 348 -5.50 25.74 14.09
CA GLY A 348 -6.08 27.07 14.23
C GLY A 348 -5.56 28.09 13.22
N GLU A 349 -5.71 29.37 13.58
CA GLU A 349 -5.45 30.50 12.67
C GLU A 349 -3.97 30.67 12.30
N ALA A 350 -3.04 30.34 13.21
CA ALA A 350 -1.61 30.41 12.92
C ALA A 350 -1.21 29.39 11.85
N GLU A 351 -1.63 28.12 12.01
CA GLU A 351 -1.50 27.07 11.00
C GLU A 351 -2.16 27.47 9.68
N ARG A 352 -3.40 27.97 9.72
CA ARG A 352 -4.12 28.36 8.51
C ARG A 352 -3.41 29.47 7.74
N THR A 353 -3.11 30.58 8.39
CA THR A 353 -2.52 31.76 7.72
C THR A 353 -1.12 31.47 7.19
N LEU A 354 -0.34 30.63 7.88
CA LEU A 354 0.96 30.21 7.37
C LEU A 354 0.83 29.26 6.19
N ALA A 355 -0.11 28.30 6.22
CA ALA A 355 -0.38 27.41 5.10
C ALA A 355 -0.83 28.19 3.86
N GLU A 356 -1.75 29.14 4.02
CA GLU A 356 -2.20 30.01 2.92
C GLU A 356 -1.06 30.85 2.33
N ALA A 357 -0.18 31.39 3.17
CA ALA A 357 0.99 32.14 2.72
C ALA A 357 2.05 31.26 2.03
N ALA A 358 2.23 30.02 2.50
CA ALA A 358 3.22 29.09 1.97
C ALA A 358 2.76 28.41 0.67
N TYR A 359 1.51 27.96 0.61
CA TYR A 359 1.04 27.06 -0.44
C TYR A 359 0.01 27.68 -1.39
N GLY A 360 -0.58 28.81 -1.00
CA GLY A 360 -1.59 29.52 -1.78
C GLY A 360 -2.98 28.85 -1.75
N GLY A 361 -4.03 29.65 -1.97
CA GLY A 361 -5.43 29.17 -1.97
C GLY A 361 -6.09 29.33 -0.60
N ARG A 362 -7.21 30.07 -0.55
CA ARG A 362 -8.18 29.99 0.57
C ARG A 362 -8.82 28.61 0.49
N SER A 363 -9.01 27.92 1.63
CA SER A 363 -9.65 26.59 1.76
C SER A 363 -10.30 26.17 0.45
N ALA A 364 -9.55 25.43 -0.38
CA ALA A 364 -10.15 24.81 -1.55
C ALA A 364 -11.39 24.06 -1.08
N VAL A 365 -12.46 24.09 -1.88
CA VAL A 365 -13.58 23.18 -1.66
C VAL A 365 -12.96 21.79 -1.62
N LEU A 366 -13.02 21.15 -0.44
CA LEU A 366 -12.45 19.83 -0.26
C LEU A 366 -13.13 18.90 -1.26
N PRO A 367 -12.40 17.93 -1.83
CA PRO A 367 -13.02 16.85 -2.59
C PRO A 367 -14.21 16.25 -1.83
N GLU A 368 -15.30 15.93 -2.52
CA GLU A 368 -16.56 15.51 -1.90
C GLU A 368 -16.40 14.26 -1.01
N ASP A 369 -15.55 13.33 -1.45
CA ASP A 369 -15.15 12.13 -0.71
C ASP A 369 -14.40 12.46 0.58
N VAL A 370 -13.47 13.43 0.53
CA VAL A 370 -12.75 13.94 1.70
C VAL A 370 -13.69 14.63 2.67
N ALA A 371 -14.57 15.51 2.16
CA ALA A 371 -15.54 16.22 2.99
C ALA A 371 -16.54 15.27 3.65
N GLY A 372 -16.94 14.21 2.93
CA GLY A 372 -17.86 13.19 3.42
C GLY A 372 -17.32 12.35 4.57
N VAL A 373 -16.00 12.15 4.66
CA VAL A 373 -15.38 11.34 5.73
C VAL A 373 -14.77 12.17 6.86
N ALA A 374 -14.23 13.34 6.56
CA ALA A 374 -13.50 14.14 7.56
C ALA A 374 -14.40 14.70 8.67
N GLY A 375 -15.73 14.68 8.48
CA GLY A 375 -16.72 15.11 9.45
C GLY A 375 -17.13 16.58 9.28
N GLU A 376 -18.06 17.03 10.12
CA GLU A 376 -18.63 18.38 10.01
C GLU A 376 -17.56 19.48 10.15
N ASN A 377 -17.75 20.57 9.39
CA ASN A 377 -16.86 21.74 9.35
C ASN A 377 -15.39 21.40 9.03
N CYS A 378 -15.12 20.32 8.28
CA CYS A 378 -13.77 19.87 7.94
C CYS A 378 -12.95 20.91 7.16
N GLU A 379 -13.59 21.81 6.42
CA GLU A 379 -12.93 22.95 5.76
C GLU A 379 -12.19 23.87 6.74
N ARG A 380 -12.53 23.79 8.04
CA ARG A 380 -11.89 24.56 9.11
C ARG A 380 -10.55 23.98 9.57
N TYR A 381 -10.33 22.68 9.42
CA TYR A 381 -9.12 22.01 9.92
C TYR A 381 -8.45 21.06 8.94
N VAL A 382 -8.99 20.86 7.74
CA VAL A 382 -8.33 20.13 6.65
C VAL A 382 -7.98 21.11 5.54
N TYR A 383 -6.75 21.06 5.06
CA TYR A 383 -6.22 21.92 4.01
C TYR A 383 -5.58 21.08 2.91
N ASP A 384 -6.08 21.23 1.69
CA ASP A 384 -5.60 20.48 0.54
C ASP A 384 -4.28 21.04 0.00
N LEU A 385 -3.22 20.24 -0.02
CA LEU A 385 -1.91 20.63 -0.57
C LEU A 385 -1.75 20.33 -2.05
N GLY A 386 -2.75 19.71 -2.68
CA GLY A 386 -2.65 19.24 -4.06
C GLY A 386 -1.52 18.21 -4.19
N SER A 387 -0.75 18.31 -5.28
CA SER A 387 0.21 17.28 -5.69
C SER A 387 1.55 17.26 -4.93
N ARG A 388 1.61 17.89 -3.76
CA ARG A 388 2.82 18.00 -2.93
C ARG A 388 2.89 16.78 -2.01
N VAL A 389 4.02 16.10 -1.92
CA VAL A 389 4.14 14.83 -1.17
C VAL A 389 5.38 14.76 -0.28
N SER A 390 6.40 15.58 -0.57
CA SER A 390 7.67 15.55 0.16
C SER A 390 7.76 16.67 1.20
N ARG A 391 7.98 16.31 2.46
CA ARG A 391 8.28 17.30 3.51
C ARG A 391 9.52 18.14 3.18
N LYS A 392 10.57 17.51 2.64
CA LYS A 392 11.84 18.18 2.36
C LYS A 392 11.77 19.06 1.11
N ALA A 393 11.15 18.57 0.04
CA ALA A 393 11.11 19.27 -1.25
C ALA A 393 9.90 20.20 -1.38
N ASP A 394 8.73 19.81 -0.87
CA ASP A 394 7.46 20.46 -1.19
C ASP A 394 6.85 21.24 -0.02
N PHE A 395 7.03 20.79 1.23
CA PHE A 395 6.36 21.42 2.40
C PHE A 395 7.23 22.49 3.07
N VAL A 396 8.46 22.15 3.44
CA VAL A 396 9.34 23.03 4.22
C VAL A 396 9.82 24.27 3.45
N PRO A 397 10.27 24.18 2.18
CA PRO A 397 10.78 25.35 1.47
C PRO A 397 9.74 26.47 1.29
N PRO A 398 8.47 26.20 0.91
CA PRO A 398 7.46 27.26 0.84
C PRO A 398 7.13 27.90 2.19
N ILE A 399 7.17 27.15 3.30
CA ILE A 399 7.04 27.74 4.64
C ILE A 399 8.20 28.71 4.91
N SER A 400 9.43 28.31 4.58
CA SER A 400 10.61 29.18 4.72
C SER A 400 10.45 30.46 3.89
N ALA A 401 9.97 30.34 2.66
CA ALA A 401 9.70 31.47 1.78
C ALA A 401 8.59 32.39 2.33
N ALA A 402 7.51 31.84 2.89
CA ALA A 402 6.43 32.62 3.50
C ALA A 402 6.90 33.43 4.72
N VAL A 403 7.65 32.79 5.62
CA VAL A 403 8.17 33.45 6.83
C VAL A 403 9.20 34.52 6.48
N SER A 404 10.15 34.21 5.60
CA SER A 404 11.14 35.19 5.11
C SER A 404 10.51 36.29 4.24
N GLY A 405 9.39 36.00 3.58
CA GLY A 405 8.57 36.94 2.83
C GLY A 405 7.72 37.88 3.68
N GLY A 406 7.82 37.78 5.02
CA GLY A 406 7.15 38.70 5.94
C GLY A 406 5.82 38.22 6.50
N TRP A 407 5.51 36.92 6.40
CA TRP A 407 4.40 36.35 7.17
C TRP A 407 4.59 36.65 8.67
N LYS A 408 3.49 37.05 9.32
CA LYS A 408 3.46 37.35 10.75
C LYS A 408 2.38 36.50 11.40
N MET A 409 2.75 35.87 12.50
CA MET A 409 1.80 35.11 13.31
C MET A 409 0.61 36.01 13.73
N PRO A 410 -0.64 35.58 13.50
CA PRO A 410 -1.81 36.37 13.88
C PRO A 410 -1.86 36.59 15.40
N ILE A 411 -2.23 37.81 15.80
CA ILE A 411 -2.41 38.17 17.20
C ILE A 411 -3.72 37.56 17.67
N LYS A 412 -3.68 36.70 18.70
CA LYS A 412 -4.88 36.15 19.36
C LYS A 412 -5.76 37.29 19.88
N ARG A 413 -6.76 37.71 19.09
CA ARG A 413 -7.70 38.79 19.47
C ARG A 413 -9.00 38.27 20.09
N SER A 414 -9.32 36.98 19.96
CA SER A 414 -10.42 36.32 20.67
C SER A 414 -10.25 34.78 20.69
N LYS A 415 -10.98 34.07 21.57
CA LYS A 415 -11.22 32.63 21.43
C LYS A 415 -12.07 32.43 20.17
N THR A 416 -11.44 32.18 19.02
CA THR A 416 -12.14 31.76 17.79
C THR A 416 -12.82 30.39 18.01
N GLU A 417 -13.88 30.07 17.26
CA GLU A 417 -14.55 28.75 17.32
C GLU A 417 -13.65 27.56 16.94
N LEU A 418 -12.45 27.84 16.41
CA LEU A 418 -11.36 26.88 16.18
C LEU A 418 -10.59 26.52 17.46
N HIS A 419 -10.72 27.34 18.52
CA HIS A 419 -10.25 27.04 19.86
C HIS A 419 -11.26 26.14 20.58
N PHE A 420 -11.26 24.85 20.24
CA PHE A 420 -11.89 23.84 21.08
C PHE A 420 -11.19 23.83 22.44
N ALA A 421 -11.99 23.82 23.50
CA ALA A 421 -11.65 24.21 24.88
C ALA A 421 -10.35 23.61 25.45
N GLU A 422 -9.82 24.30 26.47
CA GLU A 422 -8.69 23.95 27.35
C GLU A 422 -8.91 22.64 28.11
N GLU A 423 -9.18 21.54 27.42
CA GLU A 423 -9.18 20.21 28.01
C GLU A 423 -7.74 19.71 28.03
N THR A 424 -7.15 19.61 29.22
CA THR A 424 -5.84 19.01 29.40
C THR A 424 -6.00 17.50 29.36
N TRP A 425 -5.33 16.84 28.41
CA TRP A 425 -5.37 15.39 28.27
C TRP A 425 -3.99 14.81 28.61
N VAL A 426 -3.96 13.82 29.51
CA VAL A 426 -2.71 13.19 29.96
C VAL A 426 -2.56 11.82 29.31
N PRO A 427 -1.33 11.39 28.98
CA PRO A 427 -1.08 10.06 28.46
C PRO A 427 -1.25 9.07 29.60
N VAL A 428 -2.08 8.06 29.38
CA VAL A 428 -2.32 6.96 30.32
C VAL A 428 -2.09 5.68 29.55
N VAL A 429 -1.42 4.73 30.18
CA VAL A 429 -1.31 3.37 29.61
C VAL A 429 -2.60 2.63 29.95
N ASP A 430 -3.37 2.30 28.92
CA ASP A 430 -4.61 1.54 29.03
C ASP A 430 -4.31 0.06 28.75
N TYR A 431 -4.57 -0.78 29.74
CA TYR A 431 -4.34 -2.22 29.69
C TYR A 431 -5.64 -3.01 29.42
N SER A 432 -6.75 -2.33 29.10
CA SER A 432 -8.05 -3.00 28.96
C SER A 432 -8.15 -3.89 27.72
N SER A 433 -7.39 -3.59 26.67
CA SER A 433 -7.39 -4.28 25.37
C SER A 433 -6.09 -5.04 25.08
N ASP A 434 -4.94 -4.60 25.61
CA ASP A 434 -3.62 -5.20 25.36
C ASP A 434 -2.84 -5.33 26.69
N PRO A 435 -2.32 -6.53 27.05
CA PRO A 435 -1.48 -6.72 28.23
C PRO A 435 -0.16 -5.95 28.20
N ASN A 436 0.33 -5.53 27.03
CA ASN A 436 1.50 -4.64 26.90
C ASN A 436 1.15 -3.16 27.17
N GLY A 437 -0.14 -2.82 27.18
CA GLY A 437 -0.65 -1.48 27.44
C GLY A 437 -0.57 -0.56 26.23
N GLU A 438 -1.67 0.13 25.93
CA GLU A 438 -1.78 1.09 24.84
C GLU A 438 -1.74 2.52 25.40
N ILE A 439 -0.88 3.40 24.86
CA ILE A 439 -0.86 4.80 25.29
C ILE A 439 -2.08 5.50 24.70
N VAL A 440 -3.02 5.84 25.57
CA VAL A 440 -4.23 6.60 25.23
C VAL A 440 -4.29 7.88 26.05
N ARG A 441 -4.92 8.92 25.51
CA ARG A 441 -5.15 10.16 26.24
C ARG A 441 -6.48 10.11 26.98
N ARG A 442 -6.46 10.40 28.28
CA ARG A 442 -7.68 10.63 29.09
C ARG A 442 -7.71 12.06 29.60
N ARG A 443 -8.91 12.64 29.78
CA ARG A 443 -9.04 13.98 30.35
C ARG A 443 -8.40 13.98 31.72
N SER A 444 -7.61 15.00 32.03
CA SER A 444 -6.99 15.20 33.34
C SER A 444 -8.01 15.06 34.49
N GLN A 445 -9.25 15.51 34.28
CA GLN A 445 -10.34 15.42 35.26
C GLN A 445 -10.85 13.99 35.47
N ASP A 446 -10.78 13.14 34.44
CA ASP A 446 -11.25 11.75 34.49
C ASP A 446 -10.19 10.82 35.10
N VAL A 447 -8.91 11.14 34.94
CA VAL A 447 -7.80 10.42 35.59
C VAL A 447 -7.79 10.65 37.10
N ALA A 448 -8.14 11.87 37.55
CA ALA A 448 -8.19 12.21 38.97
C ALA A 448 -9.30 11.49 39.76
N ARG A 449 -10.31 10.92 39.08
CA ARG A 449 -11.46 10.28 39.75
C ARG A 449 -11.27 8.79 40.07
N GLY A 450 -10.19 8.15 39.60
CA GLY A 450 -9.99 6.70 39.73
C GLY A 450 -11.09 5.89 39.02
N PRO A 451 -10.93 4.56 38.86
CA PRO A 451 -12.00 3.75 38.31
C PRO A 451 -13.25 3.85 39.21
N PRO A 452 -14.47 3.90 38.65
CA PRO A 452 -15.68 3.86 39.46
C PRO A 452 -15.64 2.61 40.33
N LYS A 453 -15.88 2.77 41.64
CA LYS A 453 -16.03 1.64 42.56
C LYS A 453 -17.03 0.67 41.95
N ALA A 454 -16.61 -0.57 41.72
CA ALA A 454 -17.51 -1.64 41.32
C ALA A 454 -18.73 -1.64 42.26
N ALA A 455 -19.93 -1.59 41.68
CA ALA A 455 -21.15 -1.69 42.46
C ALA A 455 -21.09 -2.97 43.29
N ALA A 456 -21.33 -2.84 44.60
CA ALA A 456 -21.40 -3.99 45.48
C ALA A 456 -22.43 -4.98 44.92
N PRO A 457 -22.14 -6.29 44.89
CA PRO A 457 -23.12 -7.27 44.46
C PRO A 457 -24.36 -7.15 45.36
N PRO A 458 -25.57 -7.31 44.80
CA PRO A 458 -26.79 -7.28 45.61
C PRO A 458 -26.71 -8.36 46.69
N PRO A 459 -27.25 -8.11 47.90
CA PRO A 459 -27.25 -9.09 48.96
C PRO A 459 -27.96 -10.37 48.48
N ALA A 460 -27.34 -11.51 48.73
CA ALA A 460 -27.92 -12.81 48.43
C ALA A 460 -29.22 -12.96 49.23
N ASP A 461 -30.35 -13.03 48.53
CA ASP A 461 -31.61 -13.46 49.12
C ASP A 461 -31.46 -14.91 49.59
N ILE A 462 -31.32 -15.07 50.90
CA ILE A 462 -31.56 -16.31 51.59
C ILE A 462 -33.08 -16.44 51.70
N CYS A 463 -33.68 -17.32 50.90
CA CYS A 463 -34.97 -17.90 51.23
C CYS A 463 -34.87 -19.43 51.22
N ALA A 464 -35.34 -19.99 52.34
CA ALA A 464 -35.65 -21.39 52.55
C ALA A 464 -36.88 -21.83 51.76
#